data_AF-A0A669Q0A2-F1
#
_entry.id   AF-A0A669Q0A2-F1
#
_cell.length_a   1.000
_cell.length_b   1.000
_cell.length_c   1.000
_cell.angle_alpha   90.00
_cell.angle_beta   90.00
_cell.angle_gamma   90.00
#
_symmetry.space_group_name_H-M   'P 1'
#
loop_
_entity.id
_entity.type
_entity.pdbx_description
1 polymer ?
#
loop_
_entity_poly.entity_id
_entity_poly.type
_entity_poly.pdbx_seq_one_letter_code
_entity_poly.pdbx_strand_id
1 'polypeptide(L)'
;PAGALVTPTCSSYCLPAEDLVGGEEEEMPSFCRARGGCSQCQKNLSLQTAVKVLYVFSVLLIVAVTVLAALVFKKVNSISGDISSAQMYYEEKILSIQEDLQELDEKSSGNCSLCLETGQLGQELGKLQDELEEIQKMLLVQEVLLDRTSRTHDALSSSSNEISSEVADCSSSTRRLNESVGQLVAQLGGWRAITSQLDGSLKGLEQECFDVRAAMQQLNFTLGQTSDWIQLIQRKTDEETLTLQKMVTEWQNYTRLFAGLRATSTETSELVRSIQAGVGAAARQVGQNAEGMHDLVLQVMGLQLQLDNISSFLDDHEENMNDLRYHAKYAQNRTAERFETLEGRMASHEIEIGTIFTNINATDSHVHSMLRYLDDVRLSCTLGFHAHAEELYYLNKSLSLVQGSTDLLRERFGLLSARLDFDIRNLSMVMEEMKVVDVRHGQMLKNITILRGVPGLPGPRGLKGDVGIKGPAGSKGEKGDVGSLGLPGPPGSPGPPGPPGPQGERGPMGAKGFPGLKGAKGSFGQSGSRGEMGPKGDVGPPGPEGGPGPTGPPGPQGKLGLPGNPGAVGQIGPTGPKGDPGLRGPPGPPGPPGPPGP
;
A
#
# COMPACT_ATOMS: atom_id res chain seq x y z
N PRO A 1 -29.80 31.43 -12.93
CA PRO A 1 -28.72 30.87 -12.10
C PRO A 1 -28.09 29.65 -12.78
N ALA A 2 -27.05 29.88 -13.59
CA ALA A 2 -26.30 28.82 -14.26
C ALA A 2 -25.02 28.51 -13.50
N GLY A 3 -24.69 27.23 -13.34
CA GLY A 3 -23.49 26.75 -12.66
C GLY A 3 -22.99 25.47 -13.31
N ALA A 4 -22.31 25.59 -14.44
CA ALA A 4 -21.70 24.45 -15.13
C ALA A 4 -20.31 24.15 -14.53
N LEU A 5 -20.15 22.97 -13.94
CA LEU A 5 -18.85 22.44 -13.51
C LEU A 5 -18.22 21.67 -14.67
N VAL A 6 -17.22 22.27 -15.31
CA VAL A 6 -16.39 21.62 -16.34
C VAL A 6 -15.12 21.08 -15.69
N THR A 7 -14.89 19.78 -15.82
CA THR A 7 -13.63 19.13 -15.48
C THR A 7 -12.66 19.20 -16.68
N PRO A 8 -11.37 19.52 -16.49
CA PRO A 8 -10.44 19.60 -17.62
C PRO A 8 -9.81 18.23 -17.92
N THR A 9 -10.08 17.69 -19.11
CA THR A 9 -9.33 16.58 -19.69
C THR A 9 -8.28 17.12 -20.67
N CYS A 10 -6.99 17.07 -20.28
CA CYS A 10 -5.90 17.37 -21.22
C CYS A 10 -5.71 16.22 -22.21
N SER A 11 -6.22 16.37 -23.43
CA SER A 11 -5.88 15.53 -24.57
C SER A 11 -4.96 16.30 -25.52
N SER A 12 -3.66 16.03 -25.48
CA SER A 12 -2.68 16.64 -26.37
C SER A 12 -2.36 15.71 -27.54
N TYR A 13 -3.13 15.81 -28.62
CA TYR A 13 -2.72 15.29 -29.93
C TYR A 13 -1.71 16.25 -30.55
N CYS A 14 -0.44 15.85 -30.61
CA CYS A 14 0.56 16.49 -31.47
C CYS A 14 0.65 15.68 -32.78
N LEU A 15 0.06 16.20 -33.85
CA LEU A 15 0.34 15.74 -35.21
C LEU A 15 1.57 16.48 -35.74
N PRO A 16 2.45 15.82 -36.52
CA PRO A 16 3.55 16.50 -37.20
C PRO A 16 3.01 17.25 -38.43
N ALA A 17 3.50 18.47 -38.65
CA ALA A 17 3.32 19.20 -39.90
C ALA A 17 4.68 19.27 -40.60
N GLU A 18 4.74 18.77 -41.84
CA GLU A 18 5.82 19.06 -42.78
C GLU A 18 5.33 20.09 -43.82
N ASP A 19 6.30 20.78 -44.41
CA ASP A 19 6.24 21.63 -45.60
C ASP A 19 5.29 22.83 -45.64
N LEU A 20 5.87 24.02 -45.43
CA LEU A 20 5.77 25.13 -46.39
C LEU A 20 6.92 26.14 -46.21
N VAL A 21 7.43 26.65 -47.34
CA VAL A 21 8.64 27.48 -47.43
C VAL A 21 8.30 28.96 -47.55
N GLY A 22 9.06 29.81 -46.85
CA GLY A 22 9.33 31.21 -47.24
C GLY A 22 8.56 32.30 -46.49
N GLY A 23 9.27 33.39 -46.12
CA GLY A 23 8.68 34.61 -45.56
C GLY A 23 9.51 35.20 -44.41
N GLU A 24 10.12 36.35 -44.65
CA GLU A 24 11.09 37.04 -43.78
C GLU A 24 10.47 37.85 -42.61
N GLU A 25 11.38 38.21 -41.69
CA GLU A 25 11.40 39.45 -40.87
C GLU A 25 10.66 39.57 -39.51
N GLU A 26 11.09 40.61 -38.78
CA GLU A 26 11.18 40.69 -37.32
C GLU A 26 9.96 41.34 -36.63
N GLU A 27 9.66 40.93 -35.39
CA GLU A 27 9.61 41.85 -34.23
C GLU A 27 9.37 41.12 -32.89
N MET A 28 9.85 41.70 -31.79
CA MET A 28 9.72 41.24 -30.39
C MET A 28 10.03 42.45 -29.46
N PRO A 29 9.64 42.54 -28.15
CA PRO A 29 8.74 41.72 -27.31
C PRO A 29 7.64 42.52 -26.53
N SER A 30 6.68 41.82 -25.90
CA SER A 30 6.20 42.25 -24.57
C SER A 30 5.61 41.14 -23.67
N PHE A 31 6.34 40.82 -22.59
CA PHE A 31 5.86 40.44 -21.25
C PHE A 31 4.52 39.67 -21.06
N CYS A 32 4.63 38.42 -20.58
CA CYS A 32 3.81 37.92 -19.47
C CYS A 32 4.62 37.02 -18.52
N ARG A 33 4.19 36.94 -17.25
CA ARG A 33 5.04 36.52 -16.11
C ARG A 33 5.27 35.02 -16.01
N ALA A 34 6.47 34.67 -15.55
CA ALA A 34 6.86 33.30 -15.21
C ALA A 34 6.02 32.68 -14.07
N ARG A 35 5.62 31.41 -14.24
CA ARG A 35 5.25 30.52 -13.13
C ARG A 35 5.46 29.05 -13.51
N GLY A 36 6.33 28.34 -12.78
CA GLY A 36 6.48 26.88 -12.85
C GLY A 36 7.20 26.32 -14.08
N GLY A 37 8.54 26.30 -14.05
CA GLY A 37 9.34 25.66 -15.11
C GLY A 37 9.26 24.13 -15.06
N CYS A 38 8.77 23.50 -16.14
CA CYS A 38 8.87 22.05 -16.32
C CYS A 38 10.29 21.68 -16.78
N SER A 39 11.12 21.24 -15.83
CA SER A 39 12.54 20.87 -16.07
C SER A 39 12.75 19.69 -17.03
N GLN A 40 11.68 18.96 -17.39
CA GLN A 40 11.70 17.87 -18.36
C GLN A 40 11.66 18.37 -19.82
N CYS A 41 10.85 19.40 -20.12
CA CYS A 41 10.68 19.89 -21.49
C CYS A 41 11.90 20.65 -22.00
N GLN A 42 12.53 21.46 -21.13
CA GLN A 42 13.76 22.19 -21.48
C GLN A 42 14.94 21.24 -21.77
N LYS A 43 14.99 20.08 -21.09
CA LYS A 43 16.00 19.04 -21.36
C LYS A 43 15.83 18.43 -22.74
N ASN A 44 14.62 18.05 -23.15
CA ASN A 44 14.39 17.48 -24.49
C ASN A 44 14.79 18.44 -25.62
N LEU A 45 14.47 19.74 -25.49
CA LEU A 45 14.91 20.73 -26.48
C LEU A 45 16.44 20.84 -26.52
N SER A 46 17.10 20.93 -25.35
CA SER A 46 18.57 21.00 -25.27
C SER A 46 19.27 19.77 -25.85
N LEU A 47 18.70 18.57 -25.66
CA LEU A 47 19.23 17.32 -26.21
C LEU A 47 19.11 17.29 -27.73
N GLN A 48 17.95 17.71 -28.27
CA GLN A 48 17.72 17.73 -29.71
C GLN A 48 18.63 18.75 -30.42
N THR A 49 18.87 19.91 -29.82
CA THR A 49 19.84 20.89 -30.34
C THR A 49 21.28 20.37 -30.24
N ALA A 50 21.66 19.73 -29.12
CA ALA A 50 22.98 19.12 -28.96
C ALA A 50 23.26 18.03 -30.00
N VAL A 51 22.30 17.14 -30.27
CA VAL A 51 22.41 16.09 -31.30
C VAL A 51 22.57 16.70 -32.71
N LYS A 52 21.84 17.76 -33.03
CA LYS A 52 22.01 18.48 -34.32
C LYS A 52 23.40 19.10 -34.45
N VAL A 53 23.91 19.74 -33.40
CA VAL A 53 25.28 20.31 -33.39
C VAL A 53 26.34 19.20 -33.54
N LEU A 54 26.16 18.05 -32.87
CA LEU A 54 27.05 16.90 -32.98
C LEU A 54 27.09 16.32 -34.40
N TYR A 55 25.93 16.27 -35.08
CA TYR A 55 25.85 15.87 -36.49
C TYR A 55 26.56 16.85 -37.43
N VAL A 56 26.39 18.16 -37.24
CA VAL A 56 27.11 19.17 -38.03
C VAL A 56 28.63 19.06 -37.81
N PHE A 57 29.05 18.84 -36.57
CA PHE A 57 30.48 18.68 -36.23
C PHE A 57 31.07 17.38 -36.82
N SER A 58 30.33 16.28 -36.84
CA SER A 58 30.79 15.02 -37.45
C SER A 58 30.91 15.14 -38.97
N VAL A 59 29.97 15.81 -39.65
CA VAL A 59 30.06 16.09 -41.08
C VAL A 59 31.27 16.97 -41.40
N LEU A 60 31.51 18.02 -40.61
CA LEU A 60 32.70 18.87 -40.77
C LEU A 60 34.02 18.11 -40.57
N LEU A 61 34.07 17.17 -39.61
CA LEU A 61 35.23 16.29 -39.43
C LEU A 61 35.45 15.35 -40.63
N ILE A 62 34.39 14.75 -41.18
CA ILE A 62 34.48 13.89 -42.37
C ILE A 62 35.01 14.70 -43.58
N VAL A 63 34.50 15.92 -43.79
CA VAL A 63 35.00 16.82 -44.84
C VAL A 63 36.46 17.20 -44.61
N ALA A 64 36.85 17.55 -43.37
CA ALA A 64 38.25 17.86 -43.06
C ALA A 64 39.20 16.67 -43.32
N VAL A 65 38.81 15.45 -42.92
CA VAL A 65 39.61 14.22 -43.14
C VAL A 65 39.73 13.89 -44.62
N THR A 66 38.64 13.99 -45.40
CA THR A 66 38.68 13.74 -46.85
C THR A 66 39.52 14.77 -47.61
N VAL A 67 39.46 16.05 -47.24
CA VAL A 67 40.33 17.11 -47.81
C VAL A 67 41.80 16.87 -47.46
N LEU A 68 42.11 16.52 -46.20
CA LEU A 68 43.47 16.17 -45.77
C LEU A 68 44.01 14.95 -46.53
N ALA A 69 43.22 13.90 -46.69
CA ALA A 69 43.59 12.71 -47.47
C ALA A 69 43.89 13.09 -48.93
N ALA A 70 43.03 13.88 -49.58
CA ALA A 70 43.23 14.33 -50.96
C ALA A 70 44.52 15.17 -51.13
N LEU A 71 44.84 16.04 -50.16
CA LEU A 71 46.09 16.81 -50.14
C LEU A 71 47.32 15.91 -49.97
N VAL A 72 47.26 14.89 -49.12
CA VAL A 72 48.34 13.90 -48.92
C VAL A 72 48.55 13.09 -50.20
N PHE A 73 47.51 12.53 -50.82
CA PHE A 73 47.63 11.81 -52.09
C PHE A 73 48.19 12.69 -53.22
N LYS A 74 47.77 13.96 -53.31
CA LYS A 74 48.34 14.91 -54.27
C LYS A 74 49.84 15.17 -54.01
N LYS A 75 50.26 15.22 -52.75
CA LYS A 75 51.68 15.39 -52.37
C LYS A 75 52.50 14.13 -52.69
N VAL A 76 51.98 12.95 -52.42
CA VAL A 76 52.61 11.65 -52.74
C VAL A 76 52.78 11.49 -54.26
N ASN A 77 51.75 11.82 -55.06
CA ASN A 77 51.84 11.76 -56.52
C ASN A 77 52.88 12.75 -57.08
N SER A 78 53.01 13.94 -56.49
CA SER A 78 54.09 14.88 -56.83
C SER A 78 55.47 14.27 -56.58
N ILE A 79 55.69 13.70 -55.39
CA ILE A 79 56.96 13.08 -54.99
C ILE A 79 57.28 11.86 -55.89
N SER A 80 56.28 11.06 -56.26
CA SER A 80 56.44 9.95 -57.21
C SER A 80 56.86 10.46 -58.60
N GLY A 81 56.32 11.60 -59.05
CA GLY A 81 56.74 12.27 -60.27
C GLY A 81 58.20 12.75 -60.19
N ASP A 82 58.54 13.44 -59.10
CA ASP A 82 59.89 13.94 -58.85
C ASP A 82 60.93 12.80 -58.84
N ILE A 83 60.63 11.68 -58.16
CA ILE A 83 61.45 10.46 -58.14
C ILE A 83 61.63 9.88 -59.55
N SER A 84 60.56 9.76 -60.34
CA SER A 84 60.66 9.24 -61.72
C SER A 84 61.54 10.13 -62.62
N SER A 85 61.49 11.45 -62.44
CA SER A 85 62.34 12.39 -63.17
C SER A 85 63.81 12.31 -62.75
N ALA A 86 64.08 12.09 -61.47
CA ALA A 86 65.43 11.85 -60.96
C ALA A 86 65.98 10.52 -61.49
N GLN A 87 65.17 9.48 -61.53
CA GLN A 87 65.56 8.16 -62.04
C GLN A 87 65.94 8.20 -63.52
N MET A 88 65.13 8.88 -64.36
CA MET A 88 65.47 9.16 -65.77
C MET A 88 66.80 9.92 -65.92
N TYR A 89 67.02 10.97 -65.11
CA TYR A 89 68.26 11.77 -65.13
C TYR A 89 69.50 10.97 -64.71
N TYR A 90 69.37 10.06 -63.75
CA TYR A 90 70.48 9.18 -63.37
C TYR A 90 70.73 8.08 -64.39
N GLU A 91 69.72 7.50 -65.04
CA GLU A 91 69.91 6.54 -66.14
C GLU A 91 70.59 7.19 -67.36
N GLU A 92 70.15 8.40 -67.77
CA GLU A 92 70.78 9.17 -68.85
C GLU A 92 72.26 9.46 -68.55
N LYS A 93 72.58 9.78 -67.29
CA LYS A 93 73.95 10.08 -66.85
C LYS A 93 74.82 8.84 -66.66
N ILE A 94 74.25 7.70 -66.30
CA ILE A 94 74.95 6.40 -66.30
C ILE A 94 75.31 6.01 -67.74
N LEU A 95 74.38 6.19 -68.68
CA LEU A 95 74.64 5.95 -70.10
C LEU A 95 75.74 6.88 -70.65
N SER A 96 75.73 8.18 -70.31
CA SER A 96 76.80 9.09 -70.75
C SER A 96 78.16 8.71 -70.15
N ILE A 97 78.22 8.35 -68.87
CA ILE A 97 79.47 7.90 -68.22
C ILE A 97 79.96 6.57 -68.83
N GLN A 98 79.05 5.69 -69.24
CA GLN A 98 79.38 4.44 -69.90
C GLN A 98 79.90 4.68 -71.34
N GLU A 99 79.39 5.69 -72.04
CA GLU A 99 79.88 6.14 -73.35
C GLU A 99 81.26 6.82 -73.23
N ASP A 100 81.45 7.70 -72.24
CA ASP A 100 82.74 8.33 -71.90
C ASP A 100 83.82 7.30 -71.54
N LEU A 101 83.46 6.26 -70.77
CA LEU A 101 84.35 5.14 -70.44
C LEU A 101 84.71 4.30 -71.67
N GLN A 102 83.78 4.14 -72.61
CA GLN A 102 84.00 3.41 -73.85
C GLN A 102 84.92 4.19 -74.81
N GLU A 103 84.87 5.53 -74.81
CA GLU A 103 85.82 6.37 -75.56
C GLU A 103 87.23 6.41 -74.94
N LEU A 104 87.35 6.18 -73.62
CA LEU A 104 88.62 6.08 -72.89
C LEU A 104 89.36 4.75 -73.16
N ASP A 105 88.64 3.66 -73.42
CA ASP A 105 89.24 2.35 -73.73
C ASP A 105 89.93 2.37 -75.12
N GLU A 106 89.33 3.01 -76.13
CA GLU A 106 89.95 3.19 -77.46
C GLU A 106 91.17 4.13 -77.47
N LYS A 107 91.33 5.00 -76.46
CA LYS A 107 92.43 6.00 -76.40
C LYS A 107 93.58 5.68 -75.44
N SER A 108 93.48 4.64 -74.61
CA SER A 108 94.46 4.38 -73.53
C SER A 108 95.57 3.35 -73.83
N SER A 109 95.93 3.15 -75.10
CA SER A 109 97.05 2.28 -75.53
C SER A 109 98.46 2.79 -75.19
N GLY A 110 98.64 3.60 -74.13
CA GLY A 110 99.96 4.14 -73.78
C GLY A 110 100.08 4.83 -72.41
N ASN A 111 100.87 4.21 -71.53
CA ASN A 111 101.48 4.78 -70.31
C ASN A 111 100.54 5.46 -69.30
N CYS A 112 100.05 4.68 -68.32
CA CYS A 112 99.32 5.21 -67.18
C CYS A 112 100.21 5.32 -65.92
N SER A 113 100.50 6.55 -65.50
CA SER A 113 100.95 6.85 -64.12
C SER A 113 99.78 7.22 -63.20
N LEU A 114 98.54 7.03 -63.65
CA LEU A 114 97.29 7.38 -62.98
C LEU A 114 96.59 6.16 -62.33
N CYS A 115 97.25 5.00 -62.28
CA CYS A 115 96.66 3.73 -61.80
C CYS A 115 96.20 3.73 -60.34
N LEU A 116 96.55 4.75 -59.54
CA LEU A 116 96.08 4.89 -58.16
C LEU A 116 94.65 5.47 -58.09
N GLU A 117 94.29 6.44 -58.94
CA GLU A 117 92.96 7.05 -58.93
C GLU A 117 91.90 6.10 -59.48
N THR A 118 92.22 5.35 -60.54
CA THR A 118 91.34 4.27 -61.06
C THR A 118 91.10 3.18 -60.02
N GLY A 119 92.07 2.91 -59.14
CA GLY A 119 91.92 1.98 -58.02
C GLY A 119 90.99 2.49 -56.93
N GLN A 120 91.08 3.78 -56.57
CA GLN A 120 90.14 4.40 -55.63
C GLN A 120 88.73 4.50 -56.20
N LEU A 121 88.58 4.86 -57.47
CA LEU A 121 87.27 5.00 -58.12
C LEU A 121 86.57 3.64 -58.29
N GLY A 122 87.33 2.58 -58.58
CA GLY A 122 86.82 1.20 -58.53
C GLY A 122 86.42 0.74 -57.13
N GLN A 123 87.10 1.22 -56.08
CA GLN A 123 86.76 0.90 -54.69
C GLN A 123 85.52 1.67 -54.19
N GLU A 124 85.31 2.90 -54.64
CA GLU A 124 84.06 3.65 -54.41
C GLU A 124 82.89 3.03 -55.19
N LEU A 125 83.09 2.62 -56.44
CA LEU A 125 82.09 1.88 -57.23
C LEU A 125 81.69 0.55 -56.56
N GLY A 126 82.65 -0.19 -56.00
CA GLY A 126 82.37 -1.41 -55.23
C GLY A 126 81.47 -1.16 -54.01
N LYS A 127 81.75 -0.11 -53.21
CA LYS A 127 80.88 0.28 -52.09
C LYS A 127 79.47 0.67 -52.55
N LEU A 128 79.37 1.46 -53.61
CA LEU A 128 78.08 1.86 -54.19
C LEU A 128 77.29 0.64 -54.70
N GLN A 129 77.97 -0.37 -55.22
CA GLN A 129 77.36 -1.63 -55.63
C GLN A 129 76.86 -2.45 -54.44
N ASP A 130 77.66 -2.55 -53.36
CA ASP A 130 77.27 -3.22 -52.11
C ASP A 130 76.06 -2.51 -51.44
N GLU A 131 76.07 -1.17 -51.40
CA GLU A 131 74.96 -0.35 -50.89
C GLU A 131 73.68 -0.52 -51.73
N LEU A 132 73.81 -0.60 -53.07
CA LEU A 132 72.68 -0.85 -53.96
C LEU A 132 72.08 -2.24 -53.74
N GLU A 133 72.91 -3.27 -53.50
CA GLU A 133 72.44 -4.63 -53.23
C GLU A 133 71.72 -4.73 -51.87
N GLU A 134 72.19 -4.03 -50.84
CA GLU A 134 71.47 -3.91 -49.56
C GLU A 134 70.14 -3.14 -49.70
N ILE A 135 70.10 -2.07 -50.50
CA ILE A 135 68.84 -1.35 -50.79
C ILE A 135 67.86 -2.25 -51.54
N GLN A 136 68.31 -3.06 -52.51
CA GLN A 136 67.46 -4.04 -53.20
C GLN A 136 66.91 -5.10 -52.24
N LYS A 137 67.73 -5.64 -51.33
CA LYS A 137 67.25 -6.59 -50.29
C LYS A 137 66.21 -5.93 -49.38
N MET A 138 66.42 -4.68 -48.98
CA MET A 138 65.48 -3.93 -48.15
C MET A 138 64.14 -3.68 -48.87
N LEU A 139 64.17 -3.31 -50.14
CA LEU A 139 62.98 -3.13 -50.99
C LEU A 139 62.20 -4.45 -51.13
N LEU A 140 62.88 -5.57 -51.36
CA LEU A 140 62.24 -6.88 -51.53
C LEU A 140 61.58 -7.36 -50.22
N VAL A 141 62.16 -7.05 -49.07
CA VAL A 141 61.52 -7.25 -47.75
C VAL A 141 60.31 -6.32 -47.56
N GLN A 142 60.39 -5.05 -47.98
CA GLN A 142 59.25 -4.13 -47.95
C GLN A 142 58.10 -4.58 -48.84
N GLU A 143 58.37 -5.10 -50.04
CA GLU A 143 57.35 -5.58 -50.97
C GLU A 143 56.56 -6.76 -50.38
N VAL A 144 57.25 -7.73 -49.79
CA VAL A 144 56.61 -8.85 -49.05
C VAL A 144 55.77 -8.34 -47.86
N LEU A 145 56.21 -7.28 -47.19
CA LEU A 145 55.48 -6.65 -46.09
C LEU A 145 54.23 -5.88 -46.58
N LEU A 146 54.32 -5.27 -47.76
CA LEU A 146 53.24 -4.53 -48.41
C LEU A 146 52.15 -5.47 -48.92
N ASP A 147 52.53 -6.56 -49.59
CA ASP A 147 51.64 -7.63 -50.03
C ASP A 147 50.95 -8.30 -48.82
N ARG A 148 51.70 -8.60 -47.74
CA ARG A 148 51.12 -9.10 -46.49
C ARG A 148 50.11 -8.12 -45.90
N THR A 149 50.39 -6.82 -45.88
CA THR A 149 49.44 -5.82 -45.35
C THR A 149 48.22 -5.64 -46.25
N SER A 150 48.37 -5.69 -47.58
CA SER A 150 47.26 -5.71 -48.54
C SER A 150 46.30 -6.87 -48.26
N ARG A 151 46.82 -8.11 -48.18
CA ARG A 151 45.99 -9.30 -47.89
C ARG A 151 45.26 -9.21 -46.55
N THR A 152 45.90 -8.61 -45.52
CA THR A 152 45.21 -8.36 -44.25
C THR A 152 44.13 -7.29 -44.36
N HIS A 153 44.31 -6.28 -45.22
CA HIS A 153 43.29 -5.26 -45.49
C HIS A 153 42.09 -5.87 -46.23
N ASP A 154 42.32 -6.73 -47.23
CA ASP A 154 41.26 -7.43 -47.96
C ASP A 154 40.43 -8.35 -47.03
N ALA A 155 41.11 -9.08 -46.15
CA ALA A 155 40.44 -9.90 -45.14
C ALA A 155 39.62 -9.06 -44.14
N LEU A 156 40.15 -7.90 -43.71
CA LEU A 156 39.43 -6.96 -42.83
C LEU A 156 38.21 -6.36 -43.54
N SER A 157 38.34 -6.03 -44.83
CA SER A 157 37.25 -5.51 -45.67
C SER A 157 36.13 -6.55 -45.84
N SER A 158 36.48 -7.81 -46.12
CA SER A 158 35.51 -8.91 -46.18
C SER A 158 34.74 -9.08 -44.86
N SER A 159 35.46 -9.09 -43.73
CA SER A 159 34.83 -9.19 -42.40
C SER A 159 33.95 -7.97 -42.06
N SER A 160 34.37 -6.77 -42.46
CA SER A 160 33.57 -5.55 -42.31
C SER A 160 32.27 -5.59 -43.12
N ASN A 161 32.28 -6.24 -44.28
CA ASN A 161 31.09 -6.42 -45.12
C ASN A 161 30.13 -7.46 -44.52
N GLU A 162 30.64 -8.58 -44.00
CA GLU A 162 29.84 -9.56 -43.24
C GLU A 162 29.16 -8.92 -42.02
N ILE A 163 29.92 -8.20 -41.18
CA ILE A 163 29.39 -7.49 -40.01
C ILE A 163 28.32 -6.46 -40.43
N SER A 164 28.53 -5.75 -41.54
CA SER A 164 27.53 -4.81 -42.07
C SER A 164 26.23 -5.49 -42.51
N SER A 165 26.33 -6.70 -43.07
CA SER A 165 25.16 -7.53 -43.42
C SER A 165 24.41 -8.00 -42.16
N GLU A 166 25.13 -8.55 -41.17
CA GLU A 166 24.52 -9.00 -39.91
C GLU A 166 23.83 -7.85 -39.15
N VAL A 167 24.43 -6.65 -39.17
CA VAL A 167 23.82 -5.43 -38.58
C VAL A 167 22.55 -5.02 -39.34
N ALA A 168 22.52 -5.14 -40.67
CA ALA A 168 21.32 -4.88 -41.47
C ALA A 168 20.20 -5.91 -41.18
N ASP A 169 20.55 -7.19 -41.08
CA ASP A 169 19.61 -8.26 -40.74
C ASP A 169 19.04 -8.13 -39.32
N CYS A 170 19.89 -7.75 -38.36
CA CYS A 170 19.49 -7.42 -37.01
C CYS A 170 18.53 -6.22 -37.00
N SER A 171 18.86 -5.14 -37.72
CA SER A 171 18.00 -3.95 -37.86
C SER A 171 16.63 -4.28 -38.45
N SER A 172 16.57 -5.10 -39.51
CA SER A 172 15.31 -5.55 -40.12
C SER A 172 14.46 -6.39 -39.16
N SER A 173 15.11 -7.18 -38.32
CA SER A 173 14.47 -8.02 -37.30
C SER A 173 13.95 -7.19 -36.13
N THR A 174 14.70 -6.17 -35.70
CA THR A 174 14.25 -5.17 -34.73
C THR A 174 13.04 -4.38 -35.24
N ARG A 175 13.01 -3.98 -36.52
CA ARG A 175 11.86 -3.29 -37.12
C ARG A 175 10.60 -4.17 -37.10
N ARG A 176 10.71 -5.44 -37.52
CA ARG A 176 9.59 -6.41 -37.47
C ARG A 176 9.09 -6.66 -36.05
N LEU A 177 9.99 -6.74 -35.06
CA LEU A 177 9.62 -6.82 -33.64
C LEU A 177 8.85 -5.59 -33.18
N ASN A 178 9.32 -4.39 -33.55
CA ASN A 178 8.66 -3.13 -33.17
C ASN A 178 7.26 -3.01 -33.81
N GLU A 179 7.08 -3.45 -35.05
CA GLU A 179 5.76 -3.53 -35.72
C GLU A 179 4.82 -4.49 -34.99
N SER A 180 5.30 -5.69 -34.62
CA SER A 180 4.53 -6.68 -33.86
C SER A 180 4.13 -6.16 -32.46
N VAL A 181 5.05 -5.49 -31.76
CA VAL A 181 4.77 -4.83 -30.47
C VAL A 181 3.73 -3.70 -30.65
N GLY A 182 3.84 -2.90 -31.72
CA GLY A 182 2.86 -1.87 -32.05
C GLY A 182 1.45 -2.43 -32.27
N GLN A 183 1.33 -3.57 -32.95
CA GLN A 183 0.05 -4.27 -33.14
C GLN A 183 -0.54 -4.77 -31.81
N LEU A 184 0.29 -5.36 -30.93
CA LEU A 184 -0.13 -5.79 -29.60
C LEU A 184 -0.58 -4.61 -28.72
N VAL A 185 0.11 -3.48 -28.77
CA VAL A 185 -0.28 -2.25 -28.06
C VAL A 185 -1.61 -1.71 -28.59
N ALA A 186 -1.85 -1.74 -29.91
CA ALA A 186 -3.13 -1.36 -30.50
C ALA A 186 -4.28 -2.30 -30.05
N GLN A 187 -4.04 -3.62 -29.99
CA GLN A 187 -5.00 -4.58 -29.45
C GLN A 187 -5.33 -4.30 -27.98
N LEU A 188 -4.32 -4.06 -27.13
CA LEU A 188 -4.52 -3.68 -25.72
C LEU A 188 -5.31 -2.36 -25.57
N GLY A 189 -5.11 -1.41 -26.49
CA GLY A 189 -5.92 -0.20 -26.59
C GLY A 189 -7.40 -0.50 -26.90
N GLY A 190 -7.67 -1.37 -27.88
CA GLY A 190 -9.02 -1.82 -28.20
C GLY A 190 -9.70 -2.58 -27.05
N TRP A 191 -8.97 -3.46 -26.36
CA TRP A 191 -9.46 -4.17 -25.18
C TRP A 191 -9.81 -3.20 -24.05
N ARG A 192 -8.94 -2.21 -23.78
CA ARG A 192 -9.23 -1.15 -22.80
C ARG A 192 -10.49 -0.36 -23.14
N ALA A 193 -10.72 -0.04 -24.41
CA ALA A 193 -11.94 0.63 -24.85
C ALA A 193 -13.19 -0.22 -24.57
N ILE A 194 -13.17 -1.50 -24.92
CA ILE A 194 -14.26 -2.45 -24.63
C ILE A 194 -14.52 -2.56 -23.12
N THR A 195 -13.47 -2.67 -22.30
CA THR A 195 -13.61 -2.71 -20.83
C THR A 195 -14.24 -1.42 -20.29
N SER A 196 -13.89 -0.24 -20.84
CA SER A 196 -14.51 1.02 -20.43
C SER A 196 -15.98 1.15 -20.85
N GLN A 197 -16.35 0.59 -22.01
CA GLN A 197 -17.74 0.52 -22.46
C GLN A 197 -18.56 -0.44 -21.59
N LEU A 198 -17.97 -1.56 -21.16
CA LEU A 198 -18.61 -2.52 -20.26
C LEU A 198 -18.82 -1.92 -18.86
N ASP A 199 -17.83 -1.20 -18.32
CA ASP A 199 -17.95 -0.46 -17.04
C ASP A 199 -19.07 0.60 -17.11
N GLY A 200 -19.16 1.37 -18.20
CA GLY A 200 -20.26 2.30 -18.41
C GLY A 200 -21.64 1.61 -18.51
N SER A 201 -21.70 0.44 -19.17
CA SER A 201 -22.92 -0.35 -19.30
C SER A 201 -23.37 -0.95 -17.96
N LEU A 202 -22.43 -1.43 -17.14
CA LEU A 202 -22.69 -1.94 -15.79
C LEU A 202 -23.23 -0.85 -14.86
N LYS A 203 -22.67 0.36 -14.91
CA LYS A 203 -23.18 1.53 -14.17
C LYS A 203 -24.57 1.94 -14.61
N GLY A 204 -24.87 1.85 -15.90
CA GLY A 204 -26.23 2.03 -16.43
C GLY A 204 -27.21 1.01 -15.85
N LEU A 205 -26.87 -0.28 -15.89
CA LEU A 205 -27.69 -1.36 -15.35
C LEU A 205 -27.87 -1.27 -13.83
N GLU A 206 -26.84 -0.81 -13.10
CA GLU A 206 -26.93 -0.54 -11.66
C GLU A 206 -27.95 0.57 -11.37
N GLN A 207 -27.91 1.68 -12.12
CA GLN A 207 -28.89 2.76 -12.01
C GLN A 207 -30.31 2.29 -12.33
N GLU A 208 -30.50 1.52 -13.42
CA GLU A 208 -31.79 0.93 -13.78
C GLU A 208 -32.33 0.02 -12.65
N CYS A 209 -31.45 -0.75 -11.99
CA CYS A 209 -31.84 -1.57 -10.84
C CYS A 209 -32.27 -0.73 -9.61
N PHE A 210 -31.67 0.44 -9.40
CA PHE A 210 -32.13 1.38 -8.36
C PHE A 210 -33.50 1.98 -8.70
N ASP A 211 -33.70 2.40 -9.95
CA ASP A 211 -34.97 3.00 -10.40
C ASP A 211 -36.12 1.97 -10.34
N VAL A 212 -35.88 0.72 -10.77
CA VAL A 212 -36.83 -0.39 -10.63
C VAL A 212 -37.13 -0.68 -9.16
N ARG A 213 -36.15 -0.62 -8.26
CA ARG A 213 -36.37 -0.81 -6.81
C ARG A 213 -37.24 0.30 -6.22
N ALA A 214 -37.02 1.55 -6.62
CA ALA A 214 -37.84 2.69 -6.20
C ALA A 214 -39.29 2.54 -6.70
N ALA A 215 -39.48 2.18 -7.97
CA ALA A 215 -40.80 1.90 -8.53
C ALA A 215 -41.51 0.74 -7.81
N MET A 216 -40.78 -0.33 -7.45
CA MET A 216 -41.30 -1.47 -6.68
C MET A 216 -41.75 -1.05 -5.27
N GLN A 217 -41.00 -0.16 -4.60
CA GLN A 217 -41.40 0.39 -3.30
C GLN A 217 -42.68 1.23 -3.40
N GLN A 218 -42.80 2.07 -4.43
CA GLN A 218 -44.00 2.86 -4.69
C GLN A 218 -45.22 1.98 -5.02
N LEU A 219 -45.02 0.89 -5.76
CA LEU A 219 -46.03 -0.14 -6.01
C LEU A 219 -46.46 -0.84 -4.72
N ASN A 220 -45.52 -1.26 -3.87
CA ASN A 220 -45.85 -1.89 -2.58
C ASN A 220 -46.63 -0.93 -1.67
N PHE A 221 -46.28 0.36 -1.65
CA PHE A 221 -47.01 1.38 -0.90
C PHE A 221 -48.45 1.56 -1.41
N THR A 222 -48.64 1.70 -2.72
CA THR A 222 -49.99 1.79 -3.30
C THR A 222 -50.80 0.50 -3.11
N LEU A 223 -50.16 -0.68 -3.22
CA LEU A 223 -50.80 -1.96 -2.92
C LEU A 223 -51.27 -2.03 -1.46
N GLY A 224 -50.43 -1.59 -0.51
CA GLY A 224 -50.80 -1.45 0.91
C GLY A 224 -52.01 -0.55 1.10
N GLN A 225 -52.00 0.65 0.52
CA GLN A 225 -53.16 1.56 0.57
C GLN A 225 -54.44 0.95 -0.03
N THR A 226 -54.34 0.18 -1.11
CA THR A 226 -55.51 -0.52 -1.67
C THR A 226 -56.00 -1.66 -0.77
N SER A 227 -55.10 -2.38 -0.10
CA SER A 227 -55.46 -3.40 0.89
C SER A 227 -56.23 -2.79 2.07
N ASP A 228 -55.74 -1.68 2.62
CA ASP A 228 -56.39 -0.98 3.74
C ASP A 228 -57.78 -0.46 3.34
N TRP A 229 -57.93 0.06 2.11
CA TRP A 229 -59.22 0.46 1.55
C TRP A 229 -60.19 -0.73 1.39
N ILE A 230 -59.70 -1.88 0.90
CA ILE A 230 -60.52 -3.10 0.77
C ILE A 230 -60.98 -3.57 2.16
N GLN A 231 -60.08 -3.61 3.15
CA GLN A 231 -60.45 -3.97 4.52
C GLN A 231 -61.48 -3.02 5.13
N LEU A 232 -61.36 -1.70 4.88
CA LEU A 232 -62.32 -0.71 5.35
C LEU A 232 -63.71 -0.89 4.71
N ILE A 233 -63.75 -1.14 3.39
CA ILE A 233 -65.00 -1.45 2.66
C ILE A 233 -65.61 -2.74 3.18
N GLN A 234 -64.80 -3.78 3.40
CA GLN A 234 -65.28 -5.08 3.88
C GLN A 234 -65.85 -4.97 5.29
N ARG A 235 -65.14 -4.35 6.24
CA ARG A 235 -65.66 -4.08 7.60
C ARG A 235 -66.97 -3.29 7.55
N LYS A 236 -67.06 -2.25 6.72
CA LYS A 236 -68.30 -1.46 6.59
C LYS A 236 -69.44 -2.30 6.00
N THR A 237 -69.14 -3.21 5.06
CA THR A 237 -70.13 -4.14 4.49
C THR A 237 -70.61 -5.13 5.56
N ASP A 238 -69.72 -5.63 6.41
CA ASP A 238 -70.08 -6.52 7.53
C ASP A 238 -70.95 -5.77 8.56
N GLU A 239 -70.65 -4.50 8.86
CA GLU A 239 -71.48 -3.65 9.72
C GLU A 239 -72.89 -3.43 9.14
N GLU A 240 -73.02 -3.11 7.85
CA GLU A 240 -74.31 -2.90 7.18
C GLU A 240 -75.10 -4.21 6.99
N THR A 241 -74.45 -5.36 6.79
CA THR A 241 -75.15 -6.65 6.77
C THR A 241 -75.68 -7.02 8.16
N LEU A 242 -74.96 -6.67 9.24
CA LEU A 242 -75.43 -6.86 10.61
C LEU A 242 -76.63 -5.96 10.96
N THR A 243 -76.66 -4.70 10.50
CA THR A 243 -77.82 -3.81 10.70
C THR A 243 -79.04 -4.31 9.93
N LEU A 244 -78.87 -4.71 8.66
CA LEU A 244 -79.93 -5.34 7.87
C LEU A 244 -80.46 -6.62 8.53
N GLN A 245 -79.58 -7.48 9.05
CA GLN A 245 -79.99 -8.72 9.71
C GLN A 245 -80.77 -8.46 11.01
N LYS A 246 -80.41 -7.43 11.80
CA LYS A 246 -81.21 -6.96 12.94
C LYS A 246 -82.59 -6.45 12.51
N MET A 247 -82.65 -5.61 11.47
CA MET A 247 -83.93 -5.12 10.95
C MET A 247 -84.84 -6.25 10.48
N VAL A 248 -84.29 -7.29 9.85
CA VAL A 248 -85.03 -8.50 9.46
C VAL A 248 -85.55 -9.28 10.67
N THR A 249 -84.76 -9.45 11.74
CA THR A 249 -85.23 -10.15 12.95
C THR A 249 -86.27 -9.36 13.72
N GLU A 250 -86.15 -8.03 13.79
CA GLU A 250 -87.18 -7.15 14.35
C GLU A 250 -88.47 -7.20 13.52
N TRP A 251 -88.39 -7.14 12.19
CA TRP A 251 -89.56 -7.30 11.31
C TRP A 251 -90.27 -8.64 11.52
N GLN A 252 -89.52 -9.74 11.69
CA GLN A 252 -90.10 -11.04 12.05
C GLN A 252 -90.77 -11.03 13.43
N ASN A 253 -90.17 -10.36 14.43
CA ASN A 253 -90.78 -10.19 15.74
C ASN A 253 -92.10 -9.39 15.65
N TYR A 254 -92.11 -8.25 14.96
CA TYR A 254 -93.32 -7.48 14.71
C TYR A 254 -94.39 -8.28 13.97
N THR A 255 -94.01 -9.06 12.96
CA THR A 255 -94.94 -9.94 12.23
C THR A 255 -95.61 -10.96 13.15
N ARG A 256 -94.85 -11.54 14.10
CA ARG A 256 -95.42 -12.44 15.13
C ARG A 256 -96.33 -11.71 16.13
N LEU A 257 -95.96 -10.49 16.55
CA LEU A 257 -96.81 -9.65 17.40
C LEU A 257 -98.12 -9.27 16.71
N PHE A 258 -98.10 -8.88 15.43
CA PHE A 258 -99.31 -8.61 14.65
C PHE A 258 -100.18 -9.86 14.45
N ALA A 259 -99.58 -11.05 14.32
CA ALA A 259 -100.33 -12.30 14.29
C ALA A 259 -101.01 -12.60 15.64
N GLY A 260 -100.32 -12.37 16.76
CA GLY A 260 -100.89 -12.47 18.11
C GLY A 260 -102.01 -11.45 18.35
N LEU A 261 -101.81 -10.19 17.95
CA LEU A 261 -102.83 -9.14 18.04
C LEU A 261 -104.06 -9.43 17.17
N ARG A 262 -103.87 -10.08 16.01
CA ARG A 262 -104.99 -10.54 15.18
C ARG A 262 -105.78 -11.65 15.88
N ALA A 263 -105.11 -12.59 16.56
CA ALA A 263 -105.76 -13.65 17.32
C ALA A 263 -106.55 -13.10 18.52
N THR A 264 -105.96 -12.18 19.30
CA THR A 264 -106.69 -11.51 20.39
C THR A 264 -107.78 -10.56 19.87
N SER A 265 -107.62 -9.98 18.68
CA SER A 265 -108.69 -9.22 17.99
C SER A 265 -109.86 -10.11 17.58
N THR A 266 -109.62 -11.36 17.13
CA THR A 266 -110.71 -12.30 16.86
C THR A 266 -111.42 -12.74 18.14
N GLU A 267 -110.66 -13.06 19.20
CA GLU A 267 -111.21 -13.43 20.52
C GLU A 267 -112.01 -12.28 21.15
N THR A 268 -111.48 -11.05 21.14
CA THR A 268 -112.22 -9.86 21.59
C THR A 268 -113.41 -9.53 20.69
N SER A 269 -113.40 -9.85 19.39
CA SER A 269 -114.58 -9.71 18.54
C SER A 269 -115.69 -10.69 18.92
N GLU A 270 -115.36 -11.92 19.33
CA GLU A 270 -116.33 -12.89 19.87
C GLU A 270 -116.85 -12.43 21.23
N LEU A 271 -115.96 -11.92 22.09
CA LEU A 271 -116.29 -11.36 23.41
C LEU A 271 -117.16 -10.10 23.27
N VAL A 272 -116.91 -9.25 22.27
CA VAL A 272 -117.75 -8.09 21.93
C VAL A 272 -119.10 -8.53 21.38
N ARG A 273 -119.22 -9.63 20.60
CA ARG A 273 -120.55 -10.18 20.26
C ARG A 273 -121.32 -10.66 21.49
N SER A 274 -120.63 -11.27 22.45
CA SER A 274 -121.21 -11.67 23.74
C SER A 274 -121.66 -10.46 24.57
N ILE A 275 -120.80 -9.44 24.69
CA ILE A 275 -121.11 -8.19 25.39
C ILE A 275 -122.20 -7.40 24.64
N GLN A 276 -122.25 -7.40 23.31
CA GLN A 276 -123.31 -6.72 22.55
C GLN A 276 -124.68 -7.36 22.79
N ALA A 277 -124.74 -8.68 22.99
CA ALA A 277 -125.95 -9.35 23.46
C ALA A 277 -126.34 -8.93 24.90
N GLY A 278 -125.36 -8.72 25.79
CA GLY A 278 -125.58 -8.20 27.15
C GLY A 278 -125.92 -6.70 27.20
N VAL A 279 -125.33 -5.88 26.34
CA VAL A 279 -125.57 -4.42 26.24
C VAL A 279 -126.90 -4.14 25.55
N GLY A 280 -127.41 -5.04 24.69
CA GLY A 280 -128.82 -5.03 24.28
C GLY A 280 -129.82 -5.13 25.45
N ALA A 281 -129.38 -5.64 26.61
CA ALA A 281 -130.12 -5.58 27.87
C ALA A 281 -129.75 -4.34 28.71
N ALA A 282 -128.47 -4.00 28.84
CA ALA A 282 -127.99 -2.91 29.72
C ALA A 282 -128.17 -1.48 29.16
N ALA A 283 -128.26 -1.29 27.84
CA ALA A 283 -128.41 0.03 27.20
C ALA A 283 -129.73 0.75 27.55
N ARG A 284 -130.65 0.09 28.26
CA ARG A 284 -131.87 0.71 28.81
C ARG A 284 -131.61 1.45 30.13
N GLN A 285 -130.41 1.38 30.71
CA GLN A 285 -130.18 1.74 32.11
C GLN A 285 -129.02 2.73 32.37
N VAL A 286 -128.21 3.09 31.36
CA VAL A 286 -127.03 3.97 31.52
C VAL A 286 -127.29 5.41 31.03
N GLY A 287 -128.55 5.87 31.12
CA GLY A 287 -128.95 7.22 30.71
C GLY A 287 -128.63 8.34 31.71
N GLN A 288 -127.86 8.09 32.77
CA GLN A 288 -127.67 9.05 33.88
C GLN A 288 -126.22 9.10 34.43
N ASN A 289 -125.54 10.19 34.04
CA ASN A 289 -124.64 11.04 34.83
C ASN A 289 -123.30 10.55 35.44
N ALA A 290 -122.22 11.03 34.80
CA ALA A 290 -121.28 12.02 35.38
C ALA A 290 -120.39 11.65 36.60
N GLU A 291 -119.31 10.88 36.35
CA GLU A 291 -118.14 10.77 37.25
C GLU A 291 -116.81 11.20 36.60
N GLY A 292 -116.83 12.16 35.66
CA GLY A 292 -115.65 12.51 34.85
C GLY A 292 -114.57 13.39 35.49
N MET A 293 -114.75 13.89 36.72
CA MET A 293 -113.80 14.85 37.35
C MET A 293 -112.76 14.22 38.27
N HIS A 294 -112.99 13.01 38.80
CA HIS A 294 -111.98 12.33 39.62
C HIS A 294 -110.82 11.82 38.76
N ASP A 295 -111.14 11.24 37.60
CA ASP A 295 -110.17 10.78 36.61
C ASP A 295 -109.22 11.89 36.13
N LEU A 296 -109.71 13.13 35.98
CA LEU A 296 -108.89 14.24 35.50
C LEU A 296 -107.80 14.63 36.52
N VAL A 297 -108.09 14.56 37.83
CA VAL A 297 -107.11 14.84 38.90
C VAL A 297 -106.08 13.72 39.00
N LEU A 298 -106.49 12.47 38.83
CA LEU A 298 -105.58 11.32 38.77
C LEU A 298 -104.66 11.38 37.54
N GLN A 299 -105.17 11.82 36.38
CA GLN A 299 -104.37 12.03 35.17
C GLN A 299 -103.31 13.12 35.36
N VAL A 300 -103.63 14.24 36.02
CA VAL A 300 -102.65 15.30 36.32
C VAL A 300 -101.57 14.81 37.29
N MET A 301 -101.92 14.04 38.32
CA MET A 301 -100.92 13.45 39.23
C MET A 301 -100.04 12.41 38.53
N GLY A 302 -100.61 11.64 37.60
CA GLY A 302 -99.85 10.72 36.74
C GLY A 302 -98.85 11.44 35.84
N LEU A 303 -99.24 12.55 35.23
CA LEU A 303 -98.36 13.40 34.42
C LEU A 303 -97.22 14.02 35.24
N GLN A 304 -97.48 14.42 36.49
CA GLN A 304 -96.44 14.92 37.40
C GLN A 304 -95.36 13.85 37.65
N LEU A 305 -95.75 12.63 37.99
CA LEU A 305 -94.82 11.50 38.19
C LEU A 305 -94.05 11.13 36.92
N GLN A 306 -94.65 11.27 35.73
CA GLN A 306 -93.92 11.09 34.48
C GLN A 306 -92.87 12.19 34.25
N LEU A 307 -93.16 13.43 34.65
CA LEU A 307 -92.20 14.54 34.54
C LEU A 307 -91.00 14.34 35.46
N ASP A 308 -91.24 13.92 36.71
CA ASP A 308 -90.18 13.65 37.70
C ASP A 308 -89.27 12.50 37.24
N ASN A 309 -89.85 11.44 36.66
CA ASN A 309 -89.10 10.30 36.09
C ASN A 309 -88.33 10.65 34.79
N ILE A 310 -88.80 11.64 34.03
CA ILE A 310 -88.03 12.20 32.90
C ILE A 310 -86.87 13.04 33.42
N SER A 311 -87.04 13.80 34.51
CA SER A 311 -85.96 14.56 35.13
C SER A 311 -84.82 13.66 35.61
N SER A 312 -85.13 12.60 36.37
CA SER A 312 -84.09 11.68 36.84
C SER A 312 -83.34 10.99 35.71
N PHE A 313 -84.02 10.66 34.61
CA PHE A 313 -83.37 10.08 33.42
C PHE A 313 -82.46 11.08 32.70
N LEU A 314 -82.77 12.38 32.74
CA LEU A 314 -81.89 13.42 32.19
C LEU A 314 -80.64 13.62 33.06
N ASP A 315 -80.78 13.56 34.39
CA ASP A 315 -79.65 13.64 35.33
C ASP A 315 -78.71 12.42 35.17
N ASP A 316 -79.26 11.19 35.12
CA ASP A 316 -78.51 9.95 34.83
C ASP A 316 -77.78 10.03 33.48
N HIS A 317 -78.39 10.67 32.47
CA HIS A 317 -77.79 10.85 31.15
C HIS A 317 -76.66 11.89 31.16
N GLU A 318 -76.76 12.95 31.97
CA GLU A 318 -75.69 13.94 32.13
C GLU A 318 -74.47 13.33 32.82
N GLU A 319 -74.65 12.55 33.89
CA GLU A 319 -73.55 11.82 34.55
C GLU A 319 -72.84 10.89 33.56
N ASN A 320 -73.60 10.06 32.83
CA ASN A 320 -73.05 9.11 31.86
C ASN A 320 -72.31 9.81 30.69
N MET A 321 -72.81 10.96 30.23
CA MET A 321 -72.12 11.81 29.24
C MET A 321 -70.84 12.44 29.78
N ASN A 322 -70.75 12.73 31.08
CA ASN A 322 -69.54 13.25 31.71
C ASN A 322 -68.49 12.15 31.94
N ASP A 323 -68.92 10.95 32.32
CA ASP A 323 -68.05 9.77 32.45
C ASP A 323 -67.45 9.35 31.10
N LEU A 324 -68.25 9.38 30.03
CA LEU A 324 -67.77 9.15 28.66
C LEU A 324 -66.72 10.18 28.23
N ARG A 325 -66.91 11.47 28.56
CA ARG A 325 -65.92 12.53 28.31
C ARG A 325 -64.63 12.32 29.12
N TYR A 326 -64.75 11.90 30.38
CA TYR A 326 -63.60 11.59 31.23
C TYR A 326 -62.78 10.45 30.64
N HIS A 327 -63.42 9.33 30.28
CA HIS A 327 -62.74 8.17 29.68
C HIS A 327 -62.13 8.49 28.31
N ALA A 328 -62.81 9.25 27.44
CA ALA A 328 -62.25 9.68 26.16
C ALA A 328 -60.96 10.52 26.35
N LYS A 329 -61.00 11.49 27.29
CA LYS A 329 -59.84 12.35 27.59
C LYS A 329 -58.69 11.59 28.26
N TYR A 330 -59.01 10.64 29.16
CA TYR A 330 -58.03 9.75 29.77
C TYR A 330 -57.33 8.87 28.73
N ALA A 331 -58.09 8.27 27.80
CA ALA A 331 -57.55 7.47 26.71
C ALA A 331 -56.65 8.30 25.78
N GLN A 332 -57.08 9.52 25.41
CA GLN A 332 -56.30 10.45 24.57
C GLN A 332 -54.97 10.86 25.24
N ASN A 333 -54.99 11.22 26.52
CA ASN A 333 -53.77 11.56 27.24
C ASN A 333 -52.80 10.37 27.32
N ARG A 334 -53.33 9.16 27.53
CA ARG A 334 -52.53 7.94 27.64
C ARG A 334 -51.98 7.44 26.30
N THR A 335 -52.61 7.77 25.16
CA THR A 335 -52.01 7.56 23.85
C THR A 335 -50.92 8.59 23.57
N ALA A 336 -51.12 9.87 23.92
CA ALA A 336 -50.10 10.91 23.78
C ALA A 336 -48.82 10.59 24.57
N GLU A 337 -48.94 10.24 25.85
CA GLU A 337 -47.82 9.80 26.73
C GLU A 337 -47.01 8.64 26.11
N ARG A 338 -47.69 7.69 25.46
CA ARG A 338 -47.04 6.56 24.76
C ARG A 338 -46.32 6.99 23.49
N PHE A 339 -46.86 7.94 22.73
CA PHE A 339 -46.20 8.48 21.54
C PHE A 339 -44.96 9.30 21.93
N GLU A 340 -45.04 10.16 22.94
CA GLU A 340 -43.91 10.92 23.47
C GLU A 340 -42.79 9.99 23.97
N THR A 341 -43.15 8.90 24.67
CA THR A 341 -42.19 7.86 25.09
C THR A 341 -41.55 7.13 23.90
N LEU A 342 -42.31 6.88 22.84
CA LEU A 342 -41.81 6.23 21.62
C LEU A 342 -40.88 7.15 20.83
N GLU A 343 -41.25 8.42 20.69
CA GLU A 343 -40.46 9.47 20.02
C GLU A 343 -39.13 9.69 20.73
N GLY A 344 -39.12 9.79 22.07
CA GLY A 344 -37.90 9.86 22.87
C GLY A 344 -36.98 8.63 22.67
N ARG A 345 -37.56 7.44 22.50
CA ARG A 345 -36.79 6.23 22.16
C ARG A 345 -36.26 6.23 20.72
N MET A 346 -37.02 6.73 19.76
CA MET A 346 -36.57 6.85 18.36
C MET A 346 -35.42 7.87 18.26
N ALA A 347 -35.51 9.02 18.93
CA ALA A 347 -34.42 9.98 19.02
C ALA A 347 -33.16 9.40 19.71
N SER A 348 -33.33 8.59 20.76
CA SER A 348 -32.21 7.86 21.40
C SER A 348 -31.52 6.91 20.40
N HIS A 349 -32.30 6.13 19.65
CA HIS A 349 -31.76 5.21 18.64
C HIS A 349 -31.13 5.95 17.45
N GLU A 350 -31.63 7.12 17.06
CA GLU A 350 -31.02 7.96 16.04
C GLU A 350 -29.62 8.45 16.47
N ILE A 351 -29.46 8.87 17.73
CA ILE A 351 -28.17 9.25 18.32
C ILE A 351 -27.21 8.05 18.40
N GLU A 352 -27.71 6.87 18.79
CA GLU A 352 -26.93 5.62 18.81
C GLU A 352 -26.44 5.24 17.41
N ILE A 353 -27.31 5.28 16.39
CA ILE A 353 -26.99 4.99 14.99
C ILE A 353 -25.96 6.00 14.46
N GLY A 354 -26.13 7.29 14.75
CA GLY A 354 -25.15 8.32 14.40
C GLY A 354 -23.78 8.06 15.02
N THR A 355 -23.74 7.64 16.28
CA THR A 355 -22.50 7.28 17.00
C THR A 355 -21.84 6.02 16.42
N ILE A 356 -22.63 5.01 16.04
CA ILE A 356 -22.13 3.82 15.35
C ILE A 356 -21.53 4.20 14.00
N PHE A 357 -22.18 5.09 13.24
CA PHE A 357 -21.69 5.54 11.94
C PHE A 357 -20.36 6.32 12.05
N THR A 358 -20.20 7.21 13.05
CA THR A 358 -18.93 7.91 13.26
C THR A 358 -17.80 6.96 13.65
N ASN A 359 -18.08 5.94 14.47
CA ASN A 359 -17.12 4.88 14.80
C ASN A 359 -16.71 4.06 13.58
N ILE A 360 -17.66 3.66 12.73
CA ILE A 360 -17.37 2.94 11.47
C ILE A 360 -16.47 3.79 10.57
N ASN A 361 -16.80 5.07 10.38
CA ASN A 361 -16.01 5.98 9.55
C ASN A 361 -14.59 6.23 10.10
N ALA A 362 -14.43 6.26 11.43
CA ALA A 362 -13.11 6.30 12.08
C ALA A 362 -12.31 5.01 11.86
N THR A 363 -12.95 3.83 11.93
CA THR A 363 -12.27 2.56 11.62
C THR A 363 -11.89 2.43 10.15
N ASP A 364 -12.74 2.90 9.22
CA ASP A 364 -12.42 2.93 7.79
C ASP A 364 -11.22 3.85 7.51
N SER A 365 -11.20 5.04 8.10
CA SER A 365 -10.07 5.97 8.03
C SER A 365 -8.77 5.35 8.56
N HIS A 366 -8.85 4.55 9.64
CA HIS A 366 -7.70 3.84 10.19
C HIS A 366 -7.21 2.72 9.27
N VAL A 367 -8.12 1.92 8.69
CA VAL A 367 -7.79 0.87 7.72
C VAL A 367 -7.15 1.46 6.46
N HIS A 368 -7.67 2.57 5.92
CA HIS A 368 -7.04 3.28 4.81
C HIS A 368 -5.63 3.79 5.14
N SER A 369 -5.40 4.25 6.36
CA SER A 369 -4.05 4.64 6.83
C SER A 369 -3.10 3.43 6.89
N MET A 370 -3.57 2.31 7.42
CA MET A 370 -2.80 1.06 7.49
C MET A 370 -2.47 0.51 6.10
N LEU A 371 -3.40 0.60 5.14
CA LEU A 371 -3.16 0.21 3.74
C LEU A 371 -2.08 1.07 3.09
N ARG A 372 -2.09 2.40 3.29
CA ARG A 372 -1.00 3.27 2.80
C ARG A 372 0.34 2.90 3.41
N TYR A 373 0.39 2.64 4.72
CA TYR A 373 1.62 2.22 5.38
C TYR A 373 2.16 0.90 4.81
N LEU A 374 1.29 -0.08 4.52
CA LEU A 374 1.69 -1.32 3.85
C LEU A 374 2.22 -1.09 2.44
N ASP A 375 1.67 -0.12 1.69
CA ASP A 375 2.19 0.29 0.39
C ASP A 375 3.55 0.99 0.47
N ASP A 376 3.75 1.88 1.46
CA ASP A 376 5.04 2.53 1.70
C ASP A 376 6.13 1.52 2.10
N VAL A 377 5.78 0.54 2.95
CA VAL A 377 6.67 -0.59 3.30
C VAL A 377 6.96 -1.45 2.08
N ARG A 378 5.95 -1.82 1.29
CA ARG A 378 6.12 -2.58 0.03
C ARG A 378 7.07 -1.86 -0.92
N LEU A 379 6.86 -0.57 -1.15
CA LEU A 379 7.71 0.27 -2.01
C LEU A 379 9.15 0.29 -1.48
N SER A 380 9.33 0.56 -0.20
CA SER A 380 10.64 0.59 0.48
C SER A 380 11.38 -0.74 0.36
N CYS A 381 10.69 -1.87 0.56
CA CYS A 381 11.27 -3.20 0.36
C CYS A 381 11.64 -3.45 -1.11
N THR A 382 10.79 -3.10 -2.08
CA THR A 382 11.12 -3.30 -3.51
C THR A 382 12.32 -2.47 -3.96
N LEU A 383 12.44 -1.22 -3.48
CA LEU A 383 13.59 -0.37 -3.75
C LEU A 383 14.86 -0.91 -3.08
N GLY A 384 14.77 -1.36 -1.83
CA GLY A 384 15.89 -1.99 -1.11
C GLY A 384 16.38 -3.27 -1.78
N PHE A 385 15.48 -4.15 -2.21
CA PHE A 385 15.84 -5.35 -2.99
C PHE A 385 16.50 -5.00 -4.32
N HIS A 386 16.06 -3.94 -5.01
CA HIS A 386 16.68 -3.51 -6.26
C HIS A 386 18.10 -2.98 -6.03
N ALA A 387 18.29 -2.13 -5.01
CA ALA A 387 19.61 -1.62 -4.62
C ALA A 387 20.58 -2.76 -4.25
N HIS A 388 20.16 -3.71 -3.41
CA HIS A 388 21.00 -4.86 -3.05
C HIS A 388 21.29 -5.79 -4.24
N ALA A 389 20.36 -5.94 -5.19
CA ALA A 389 20.62 -6.69 -6.42
C ALA A 389 21.67 -5.98 -7.30
N GLU A 390 21.67 -4.65 -7.35
CA GLU A 390 22.67 -3.85 -8.05
C GLU A 390 24.05 -3.93 -7.36
N GLU A 391 24.10 -3.84 -6.02
CA GLU A 391 25.31 -4.06 -5.23
C GLU A 391 25.90 -5.46 -5.46
N LEU A 392 25.08 -6.51 -5.45
CA LEU A 392 25.48 -7.88 -5.76
C LEU A 392 26.02 -8.04 -7.18
N TYR A 393 25.42 -7.34 -8.16
CA TYR A 393 25.91 -7.32 -9.54
C TYR A 393 27.29 -6.68 -9.65
N TYR A 394 27.51 -5.52 -9.02
CA TYR A 394 28.83 -4.88 -8.97
C TYR A 394 29.88 -5.69 -8.19
N LEU A 395 29.48 -6.34 -7.10
CA LEU A 395 30.35 -7.23 -6.33
C LEU A 395 30.78 -8.44 -7.18
N ASN A 396 29.86 -9.09 -7.88
CA ASN A 396 30.16 -10.21 -8.76
C ASN A 396 31.09 -9.80 -9.92
N LYS A 397 30.87 -8.62 -10.51
CA LYS A 397 31.76 -8.05 -11.53
C LYS A 397 33.16 -7.78 -10.99
N SER A 398 33.26 -7.28 -9.77
CA SER A 398 34.54 -7.05 -9.08
C SER A 398 35.25 -8.38 -8.76
N LEU A 399 34.51 -9.39 -8.31
CA LEU A 399 35.04 -10.73 -8.07
C LEU A 399 35.61 -11.36 -9.34
N SER A 400 34.90 -11.22 -10.47
CA SER A 400 35.36 -11.71 -11.78
C SER A 400 36.68 -11.04 -12.23
N LEU A 401 36.84 -9.73 -12.00
CA LEU A 401 38.10 -9.02 -12.27
C LEU A 401 39.25 -9.49 -11.37
N VAL A 402 38.99 -9.72 -10.09
CA VAL A 402 39.98 -10.29 -9.15
C VAL A 402 40.35 -11.71 -9.55
N GLN A 403 39.39 -12.52 -9.99
CA GLN A 403 39.63 -13.89 -10.44
C GLN A 403 40.52 -13.91 -11.70
N GLY A 404 40.20 -13.12 -12.74
CA GLY A 404 41.04 -12.98 -13.93
C GLY A 404 42.46 -12.48 -13.61
N SER A 405 42.59 -11.54 -12.67
CA SER A 405 43.90 -11.07 -12.19
C SER A 405 44.69 -12.17 -11.45
N THR A 406 43.99 -13.01 -10.69
CA THR A 406 44.57 -14.16 -9.96
C THR A 406 45.03 -15.25 -10.92
N ASP A 407 44.28 -15.51 -11.99
CA ASP A 407 44.63 -16.49 -13.00
C ASP A 407 45.84 -16.02 -13.83
N LEU A 408 45.90 -14.74 -14.21
CA LEU A 408 47.09 -14.12 -14.83
C LEU A 408 48.33 -14.23 -13.91
N LEU A 409 48.17 -13.98 -12.60
CA LEU A 409 49.26 -14.12 -11.63
C LEU A 409 49.72 -15.58 -11.52
N ARG A 410 48.79 -16.54 -11.57
CA ARG A 410 49.10 -17.98 -11.57
C ARG A 410 49.87 -18.41 -12.82
N GLU A 411 49.51 -17.89 -13.99
CA GLU A 411 50.23 -18.11 -15.25
C GLU A 411 51.66 -17.54 -15.17
N ARG A 412 51.81 -16.28 -14.72
CA ARG A 412 53.12 -15.64 -14.49
C ARG A 412 54.00 -16.42 -13.52
N PHE A 413 53.42 -16.92 -12.42
CA PHE A 413 54.13 -17.74 -11.44
C PHE A 413 54.54 -19.10 -12.03
N GLY A 414 53.67 -19.74 -12.83
CA GLY A 414 53.98 -20.98 -13.54
C GLY A 414 55.17 -20.84 -14.50
N LEU A 415 55.20 -19.76 -15.29
CA LEU A 415 56.33 -19.44 -16.17
C LEU A 415 57.63 -19.19 -15.39
N LEU A 416 57.55 -18.48 -14.25
CA LEU A 416 58.70 -18.23 -13.38
C LEU A 416 59.23 -19.53 -12.76
N SER A 417 58.34 -20.40 -12.29
CA SER A 417 58.70 -21.72 -11.72
C SER A 417 59.36 -22.62 -12.76
N ALA A 418 58.81 -22.70 -13.98
CA ALA A 418 59.39 -23.49 -15.06
C ALA A 418 60.79 -23.00 -15.46
N ARG A 419 61.03 -21.68 -15.41
CA ARG A 419 62.35 -21.10 -15.64
C ARG A 419 63.32 -21.40 -14.51
N LEU A 420 62.88 -21.32 -13.26
CA LEU A 420 63.68 -21.70 -12.09
C LEU A 420 64.08 -23.18 -12.15
N ASP A 421 63.15 -24.09 -12.50
CA ASP A 421 63.43 -25.51 -12.68
C ASP A 421 64.46 -25.78 -13.79
N PHE A 422 64.42 -25.01 -14.89
CA PHE A 422 65.40 -25.08 -15.95
C PHE A 422 66.79 -24.62 -15.48
N ASP A 423 66.86 -23.48 -14.76
CA ASP A 423 68.12 -22.96 -14.23
C ASP A 423 68.72 -23.88 -13.15
N ILE A 424 67.90 -24.52 -12.31
CA ILE A 424 68.32 -25.56 -11.36
C ILE A 424 68.90 -26.78 -12.09
N ARG A 425 68.28 -27.24 -13.20
CA ARG A 425 68.81 -28.35 -14.01
C ARG A 425 70.15 -27.99 -14.64
N ASN A 426 70.30 -26.78 -15.19
CA ASN A 426 71.56 -26.30 -15.74
C ASN A 426 72.66 -26.24 -14.66
N LEU A 427 72.33 -25.72 -13.48
CA LEU A 427 73.28 -25.68 -12.35
C LEU A 427 73.68 -27.09 -11.90
N SER A 428 72.73 -28.03 -11.84
CA SER A 428 73.01 -29.44 -11.52
C SER A 428 73.90 -30.12 -12.57
N MET A 429 73.74 -29.78 -13.85
CA MET A 429 74.63 -30.27 -14.92
C MET A 429 76.04 -29.70 -14.77
N VAL A 430 76.18 -28.39 -14.52
CA VAL A 430 77.48 -27.74 -14.25
C VAL A 430 78.15 -28.33 -13.00
N MET A 431 77.38 -28.66 -11.95
CA MET A 431 77.92 -29.32 -10.76
C MET A 431 78.46 -30.73 -11.06
N GLU A 432 77.80 -31.51 -11.89
CA GLU A 432 78.28 -32.86 -12.25
C GLU A 432 79.51 -32.80 -13.18
N GLU A 433 79.56 -31.84 -14.12
CA GLU A 433 80.77 -31.56 -14.91
C GLU A 433 81.95 -31.11 -14.01
N MET A 434 81.70 -30.19 -13.06
CA MET A 434 82.72 -29.76 -12.09
C MET A 434 83.21 -30.93 -11.22
N LYS A 435 82.34 -31.88 -10.88
CA LYS A 435 82.69 -33.10 -10.14
C LYS A 435 83.50 -34.08 -11.00
N VAL A 436 83.26 -34.18 -12.30
CA VAL A 436 84.12 -34.93 -13.23
C VAL A 436 85.50 -34.27 -13.34
N VAL A 437 85.57 -32.93 -13.38
CA VAL A 437 86.82 -32.16 -13.34
C VAL A 437 87.57 -32.37 -12.03
N ASP A 438 86.90 -32.33 -10.88
CA ASP A 438 87.50 -32.56 -9.56
C ASP A 438 88.01 -34.00 -9.40
N VAL A 439 87.25 -35.01 -9.86
CA VAL A 439 87.73 -36.40 -9.91
C VAL A 439 88.97 -36.52 -10.81
N ARG A 440 89.02 -35.82 -11.95
CA ARG A 440 90.17 -35.82 -12.86
C ARG A 440 91.39 -35.14 -12.22
N HIS A 441 91.20 -34.00 -11.56
CA HIS A 441 92.26 -33.35 -10.76
C HIS A 441 92.72 -34.25 -9.61
N GLY A 442 91.82 -34.92 -8.90
CA GLY A 442 92.15 -35.89 -7.85
C GLY A 442 92.93 -37.11 -8.37
N GLN A 443 92.64 -37.59 -9.58
CA GLN A 443 93.45 -38.62 -10.26
C GLN A 443 94.82 -38.09 -10.69
N MET A 444 94.90 -36.85 -11.19
CA MET A 444 96.16 -36.22 -11.57
C MET A 444 97.06 -35.95 -10.35
N LEU A 445 96.48 -35.53 -9.22
CA LEU A 445 97.16 -35.40 -7.93
C LEU A 445 97.61 -36.76 -7.37
N LYS A 446 96.84 -37.84 -7.56
CA LYS A 446 97.28 -39.21 -7.26
C LYS A 446 98.49 -39.64 -8.11
N ASN A 447 98.53 -39.27 -9.39
CA ASN A 447 99.68 -39.55 -10.26
C ASN A 447 100.92 -38.71 -9.93
N ILE A 448 100.74 -37.55 -9.29
CA ILE A 448 101.84 -36.67 -8.85
C ILE A 448 102.33 -37.03 -7.42
N THR A 449 101.61 -37.86 -6.66
CA THR A 449 101.97 -38.22 -5.26
C THR A 449 102.81 -39.50 -5.14
N ILE A 450 104.01 -39.47 -5.69
CA ILE A 450 105.13 -40.20 -5.07
C ILE A 450 105.58 -39.40 -3.84
N LEU A 451 104.84 -39.57 -2.75
CA LEU A 451 105.24 -39.47 -1.33
C LEU A 451 103.97 -39.42 -0.48
N ARG A 452 103.57 -40.58 0.05
CA ARG A 452 102.45 -40.70 1.00
C ARG A 452 102.87 -40.07 2.33
N GLY A 453 102.53 -38.80 2.51
CA GLY A 453 102.66 -38.11 3.80
C GLY A 453 101.86 -38.82 4.90
N VAL A 454 102.34 -38.72 6.14
CA VAL A 454 101.71 -39.31 7.33
C VAL A 454 100.30 -38.72 7.50
N PRO A 455 99.26 -39.50 7.87
CA PRO A 455 97.92 -38.97 8.08
C PRO A 455 97.92 -37.82 9.09
N GLY A 456 97.34 -36.68 8.71
CA GLY A 456 97.14 -35.55 9.61
C GLY A 456 96.24 -35.94 10.78
N LEU A 457 96.51 -35.37 11.96
CA LEU A 457 95.72 -35.58 13.17
C LEU A 457 94.23 -35.24 12.91
N PRO A 458 93.27 -35.98 13.52
CA PRO A 458 91.86 -35.64 13.43
C PRO A 458 91.63 -34.20 13.88
N GLY A 459 91.00 -33.39 13.02
CA GLY A 459 90.64 -32.02 13.37
C GLY A 459 89.74 -31.98 14.61
N PRO A 460 89.87 -30.96 15.47
CA PRO A 460 89.04 -30.86 16.67
C PRO A 460 87.56 -30.85 16.29
N ARG A 461 86.77 -31.63 17.03
CA ARG A 461 85.33 -31.75 16.84
C ARG A 461 84.70 -30.36 16.92
N GLY A 462 84.09 -29.90 15.83
CA GLY A 462 83.50 -28.56 15.76
C GLY A 462 82.55 -28.31 16.93
N LEU A 463 82.66 -27.14 17.54
CA LEU A 463 81.81 -26.73 18.66
C LEU A 463 80.34 -26.85 18.24
N LYS A 464 79.54 -27.50 19.09
CA LYS A 464 78.09 -27.59 18.90
C LYS A 464 77.54 -26.16 18.88
N GLY A 465 76.91 -25.76 17.76
CA GLY A 465 76.32 -24.44 17.64
C GLY A 465 75.37 -24.16 18.80
N ASP A 466 75.52 -22.99 19.41
CA ASP A 466 74.73 -22.60 20.57
C ASP A 466 73.24 -22.61 20.24
N VAL A 467 72.43 -23.04 21.22
CA VAL A 467 70.97 -23.04 21.09
C VAL A 467 70.52 -21.60 20.92
N GLY A 468 69.86 -21.30 19.79
CA GLY A 468 69.36 -19.97 19.48
C GLY A 468 68.56 -19.40 20.65
N ILE A 469 69.01 -18.26 21.16
CA ILE A 469 68.40 -17.59 22.32
C ILE A 469 66.93 -17.30 22.00
N LYS A 470 66.02 -17.85 22.78
CA LYS A 470 64.59 -17.55 22.66
C LYS A 470 64.41 -16.05 22.91
N GLY A 471 63.93 -15.32 21.91
CA GLY A 471 63.77 -13.87 21.99
C GLY A 471 62.96 -13.46 23.23
N PRO A 472 63.30 -12.33 23.88
CA PRO A 472 62.59 -11.87 25.06
C PRO A 472 61.11 -11.64 24.72
N ALA A 473 60.22 -11.97 25.65
CA ALA A 473 58.81 -11.66 25.51
C ALA A 473 58.63 -10.14 25.36
N GLY A 474 57.81 -9.72 24.40
CA GLY A 474 57.58 -8.32 24.09
C GLY A 474 57.19 -7.52 25.32
N SER A 475 57.74 -6.31 25.45
CA SER A 475 57.50 -5.42 26.57
C SER A 475 56.01 -5.09 26.72
N LYS A 476 55.57 -5.04 27.98
CA LYS A 476 54.24 -4.54 28.36
C LYS A 476 54.10 -3.10 27.88
N GLY A 477 53.22 -2.86 26.91
CA GLY A 477 52.96 -1.53 26.37
C GLY A 477 52.55 -0.54 27.46
N GLU A 478 53.06 0.69 27.36
CA GLU A 478 52.77 1.75 28.33
C GLU A 478 51.32 2.25 28.22
N LYS A 479 50.86 2.83 29.33
CA LYS A 479 49.53 3.41 29.47
C LYS A 479 49.43 4.71 28.68
N GLY A 480 48.68 4.70 27.58
CA GLY A 480 48.19 5.92 26.94
C GLY A 480 47.06 6.54 27.76
N ASP A 481 47.16 7.82 28.10
CA ASP A 481 46.14 8.56 28.84
C ASP A 481 45.09 9.23 27.91
N VAL A 482 43.85 9.20 28.40
CA VAL A 482 42.61 9.95 28.06
C VAL A 482 42.71 11.03 26.94
N GLY A 483 41.80 11.13 25.95
CA GLY A 483 40.57 10.36 25.63
C GLY A 483 39.51 11.24 24.92
N SER A 484 38.44 10.66 24.34
CA SER A 484 37.17 11.38 24.07
C SER A 484 36.01 10.42 23.71
N LEU A 485 34.78 10.86 24.06
CA LEU A 485 33.46 10.22 23.89
C LEU A 485 33.25 8.81 24.49
N GLY A 486 32.41 8.74 25.53
CA GLY A 486 32.07 7.50 26.23
C GLY A 486 31.03 6.64 25.51
N LEU A 487 31.26 5.33 25.50
CA LEU A 487 30.26 4.32 25.18
C LEU A 487 29.17 4.25 26.27
N PRO A 488 27.93 3.82 25.95
CA PRO A 488 26.91 3.54 26.96
C PRO A 488 27.41 2.54 28.01
N GLY A 489 27.11 2.80 29.29
CA GLY A 489 27.55 1.95 30.38
C GLY A 489 26.98 0.52 30.31
N PRO A 490 27.66 -0.48 30.90
CA PRO A 490 27.14 -1.84 30.98
C PRO A 490 25.80 -1.85 31.76
N PRO A 491 24.87 -2.77 31.44
CA PRO A 491 23.65 -2.93 32.21
C PRO A 491 23.95 -3.10 33.70
N GLY A 492 23.27 -2.32 34.53
CA GLY A 492 23.42 -2.43 35.98
C GLY A 492 23.05 -3.85 36.44
N SER A 493 23.85 -4.38 37.38
CA SER A 493 23.48 -5.60 38.10
C SER A 493 22.06 -5.45 38.67
N PRO A 494 21.18 -6.46 38.54
CA PRO A 494 19.85 -6.40 39.13
C PRO A 494 19.92 -6.00 40.60
N GLY A 495 19.13 -5.01 41.00
CA GLY A 495 19.01 -4.65 42.41
C GLY A 495 18.57 -5.87 43.23
N PRO A 496 19.07 -6.05 44.46
CA PRO A 496 18.59 -7.13 45.32
C PRO A 496 17.07 -7.02 45.46
N PRO A 497 16.32 -8.15 45.50
CA PRO A 497 14.88 -8.12 45.71
C PRO A 497 14.54 -7.27 46.93
N GLY A 498 13.56 -6.37 46.78
CA GLY A 498 13.04 -5.61 47.91
C GLY A 498 12.61 -6.57 49.03
N PRO A 499 12.88 -6.25 50.31
CA PRO A 499 12.48 -7.11 51.40
C PRO A 499 10.96 -7.36 51.35
N PRO A 500 10.48 -8.58 51.65
CA PRO A 500 9.06 -8.88 51.67
C PRO A 500 8.32 -7.86 52.55
N GLY A 501 7.20 -7.33 52.02
CA GLY A 501 6.31 -6.50 52.83
C GLY A 501 5.89 -7.24 54.10
N PRO A 502 5.81 -6.57 55.25
CA PRO A 502 5.53 -7.24 56.52
C PRO A 502 4.23 -8.02 56.43
N GLN A 503 4.26 -9.24 56.95
CA GLN A 503 3.11 -10.13 57.04
C GLN A 503 1.96 -9.40 57.74
N GLY A 504 0.83 -9.23 57.06
CA GLY A 504 -0.37 -8.64 57.65
C GLY A 504 -0.77 -9.40 58.91
N GLU A 505 -0.96 -8.68 60.01
CA GLU A 505 -1.25 -9.29 61.30
C GLU A 505 -2.54 -10.11 61.24
N ARG A 506 -2.50 -11.27 61.91
CA ARG A 506 -3.69 -12.11 62.11
C ARG A 506 -4.72 -11.31 62.93
N GLY A 507 -5.87 -11.02 62.33
CA GLY A 507 -6.99 -10.38 63.04
C GLY A 507 -7.31 -11.12 64.34
N PRO A 508 -7.59 -10.39 65.45
CA PRO A 508 -7.67 -11.00 66.77
C PRO A 508 -8.82 -12.01 66.88
N MET A 509 -8.55 -13.10 67.59
CA MET A 509 -9.51 -14.13 67.94
C MET A 509 -10.68 -13.50 68.73
N GLY A 510 -11.92 -13.75 68.30
CA GLY A 510 -13.12 -13.19 68.92
C GLY A 510 -13.21 -13.52 70.41
N ALA A 511 -13.36 -12.49 71.25
CA ALA A 511 -13.43 -12.64 72.69
C ALA A 511 -14.76 -13.29 73.13
N LYS A 512 -14.65 -14.25 74.04
CA LYS A 512 -15.77 -14.99 74.64
C LYS A 512 -16.52 -14.08 75.63
N GLY A 513 -17.79 -13.76 75.36
CA GLY A 513 -18.56 -12.80 76.16
C GLY A 513 -19.08 -13.34 77.50
N PHE A 514 -19.08 -12.48 78.52
CA PHE A 514 -19.81 -12.51 79.81
C PHE A 514 -19.53 -11.17 80.56
N PRO A 515 -20.19 -10.84 81.68
CA PRO A 515 -21.58 -10.39 81.81
C PRO A 515 -21.67 -8.90 82.25
N GLY A 516 -22.87 -8.28 82.17
CA GLY A 516 -23.03 -6.84 82.41
C GLY A 516 -23.02 -6.39 83.88
N LEU A 517 -22.55 -5.16 84.15
CA LEU A 517 -22.63 -4.50 85.45
C LEU A 517 -22.95 -3.00 85.35
N LYS A 518 -24.13 -2.65 85.87
CA LYS A 518 -24.45 -1.53 86.79
C LYS A 518 -23.91 -0.12 86.50
N GLY A 519 -24.82 0.84 86.31
CA GLY A 519 -24.51 2.21 85.89
C GLY A 519 -24.00 3.18 86.96
N ALA A 520 -23.59 4.35 86.48
CA ALA A 520 -23.26 5.53 87.28
C ALA A 520 -24.40 6.58 87.26
N LYS A 521 -24.35 7.51 88.21
CA LYS A 521 -25.49 8.29 88.71
C LYS A 521 -25.43 9.74 88.19
N GLY A 522 -26.59 10.34 87.89
CA GLY A 522 -26.66 11.61 87.17
C GLY A 522 -26.51 12.89 88.01
N SER A 523 -26.56 14.03 87.32
CA SER A 523 -26.71 15.38 87.88
C SER A 523 -28.00 16.05 87.36
N PHE A 524 -28.68 16.76 88.28
CA PHE A 524 -29.89 17.56 88.03
C PHE A 524 -29.52 18.92 87.38
N GLY A 525 -30.40 19.71 86.74
CA GLY A 525 -31.82 19.51 86.42
C GLY A 525 -32.70 20.74 86.73
N GLN A 526 -33.24 21.42 85.69
CA GLN A 526 -34.38 22.38 85.63
C GLN A 526 -34.36 23.04 84.22
N SER A 527 -35.42 23.45 83.49
CA SER A 527 -36.86 23.12 83.31
C SER A 527 -37.32 23.94 82.07
N GLY A 528 -38.39 23.71 81.29
CA GLY A 528 -39.51 22.74 81.24
C GLY A 528 -40.72 23.43 80.56
N SER A 529 -41.71 22.81 79.90
CA SER A 529 -41.95 21.42 79.46
C SER A 529 -43.28 21.34 78.67
N ARG A 530 -43.43 20.49 77.63
CA ARG A 530 -44.76 20.07 77.10
C ARG A 530 -44.79 18.56 76.79
N GLY A 531 -45.94 17.93 77.02
CA GLY A 531 -46.07 16.49 77.34
C GLY A 531 -46.14 15.48 76.18
N GLU A 532 -46.28 14.22 76.60
CA GLU A 532 -45.95 12.96 75.92
C GLU A 532 -47.05 12.39 75.01
N MET A 533 -46.69 11.44 74.12
CA MET A 533 -47.32 10.10 74.05
C MET A 533 -46.54 9.11 73.13
N GLY A 534 -46.34 7.87 73.60
CA GLY A 534 -46.45 6.65 72.79
C GLY A 534 -45.21 6.13 72.01
N PRO A 535 -44.55 5.04 72.44
CA PRO A 535 -43.50 4.37 71.66
C PRO A 535 -44.09 3.39 70.62
N LYS A 536 -43.40 3.17 69.49
CA LYS A 536 -43.80 2.17 68.49
C LYS A 536 -42.63 1.48 67.78
N GLY A 537 -42.39 0.22 68.14
CA GLY A 537 -41.94 -0.87 67.28
C GLY A 537 -40.54 -0.82 66.68
N ASP A 538 -39.66 -1.71 67.14
CA ASP A 538 -38.43 -2.06 66.43
C ASP A 538 -38.74 -2.58 65.01
N VAL A 539 -37.95 -2.13 64.03
CA VAL A 539 -37.97 -2.69 62.66
C VAL A 539 -37.17 -3.99 62.65
N GLY A 540 -37.79 -5.07 62.18
CA GLY A 540 -37.16 -6.39 62.13
C GLY A 540 -35.92 -6.43 61.22
N PRO A 541 -34.99 -7.38 61.46
CA PRO A 541 -33.77 -7.49 60.66
C PRO A 541 -34.10 -7.83 59.20
N PRO A 542 -33.33 -7.31 58.22
CA PRO A 542 -33.44 -7.72 56.82
C PRO A 542 -33.31 -9.24 56.64
N GLY A 543 -34.08 -9.80 55.71
CA GLY A 543 -33.95 -11.20 55.33
C GLY A 543 -32.56 -11.51 54.73
N PRO A 544 -32.05 -12.75 54.88
CA PRO A 544 -30.73 -13.10 54.39
C PRO A 544 -30.64 -12.98 52.86
N GLU A 545 -29.52 -12.42 52.40
CA GLU A 545 -29.18 -12.30 50.99
C GLU A 545 -29.00 -13.69 50.35
N GLY A 546 -29.52 -13.86 49.13
CA GLY A 546 -29.44 -15.14 48.41
C GLY A 546 -27.99 -15.48 48.06
N GLY A 547 -27.52 -16.65 48.47
CA GLY A 547 -26.13 -17.07 48.26
C GLY A 547 -25.74 -17.12 46.77
N PRO A 548 -24.50 -16.74 46.40
CA PRO A 548 -24.02 -16.85 45.02
C PRO A 548 -24.10 -18.28 44.48
N GLY A 549 -24.50 -18.42 43.22
CA GLY A 549 -24.49 -19.71 42.53
C GLY A 549 -23.08 -20.29 42.42
N PRO A 550 -22.92 -21.63 42.39
CA PRO A 550 -21.62 -22.28 42.40
C PRO A 550 -20.79 -21.94 41.14
N THR A 551 -19.52 -21.62 41.34
CA THR A 551 -18.54 -21.40 40.28
C THR A 551 -18.42 -22.62 39.37
N GLY A 552 -18.54 -22.42 38.05
CA GLY A 552 -18.32 -23.49 37.07
C GLY A 552 -16.90 -24.06 37.12
N PRO A 553 -16.69 -25.33 36.73
CA PRO A 553 -15.39 -25.98 36.79
C PRO A 553 -14.36 -25.28 35.87
N PRO A 554 -13.07 -25.22 36.25
CA PRO A 554 -12.02 -24.62 35.42
C PRO A 554 -11.89 -25.32 34.06
N GLY A 555 -11.81 -24.53 32.99
CA GLY A 555 -11.49 -25.04 31.65
C GLY A 555 -10.07 -25.61 31.56
N PRO A 556 -9.82 -26.58 30.67
CA PRO A 556 -8.53 -27.25 30.56
C PRO A 556 -7.41 -26.30 30.11
N GLN A 557 -6.22 -26.54 30.66
CA GLN A 557 -5.03 -25.69 30.50
C GLN A 557 -4.55 -25.59 29.04
N GLY A 558 -4.51 -24.37 28.50
CA GLY A 558 -3.91 -24.06 27.21
C GLY A 558 -2.39 -24.25 27.22
N LYS A 559 -1.81 -24.68 26.09
CA LYS A 559 -0.37 -24.91 25.94
C LYS A 559 0.43 -23.60 25.94
N LEU A 560 1.68 -23.70 26.41
CA LEU A 560 2.62 -22.59 26.58
C LEU A 560 2.92 -21.86 25.25
N GLY A 561 2.69 -20.54 25.21
CA GLY A 561 3.11 -19.66 24.11
C GLY A 561 4.55 -19.16 24.29
N LEU A 562 5.24 -18.93 23.18
CA LEU A 562 6.61 -18.39 23.16
C LEU A 562 6.65 -16.91 23.59
N PRO A 563 7.76 -16.42 24.18
CA PRO A 563 7.87 -15.02 24.63
C PRO A 563 7.84 -14.02 23.48
N GLY A 564 7.01 -12.98 23.60
CA GLY A 564 7.00 -11.81 22.70
C GLY A 564 7.99 -10.73 23.14
N ASN A 565 8.48 -9.93 22.17
CA ASN A 565 9.44 -8.85 22.41
C ASN A 565 8.87 -7.72 23.30
N PRO A 566 9.72 -6.99 24.07
CA PRO A 566 9.28 -5.83 24.84
C PRO A 566 8.70 -4.72 23.94
N GLY A 567 7.52 -4.22 24.30
CA GLY A 567 6.88 -3.08 23.63
C GLY A 567 7.51 -1.73 23.99
N ALA A 568 7.37 -0.75 23.10
CA ALA A 568 7.88 0.61 23.31
C ALA A 568 7.15 1.36 24.44
N VAL A 569 7.84 2.32 25.06
CA VAL A 569 7.28 3.19 26.11
C VAL A 569 6.16 4.06 25.52
N GLY A 570 4.93 3.90 26.04
CA GLY A 570 3.79 4.73 25.65
C GLY A 570 3.94 6.18 26.12
N GLN A 571 3.53 7.13 25.27
CA GLN A 571 3.45 8.53 25.66
C GLN A 571 2.34 8.76 26.69
N ILE A 572 2.56 9.71 27.61
CA ILE A 572 1.57 10.15 28.58
C ILE A 572 0.45 10.88 27.83
N GLY A 573 -0.77 10.35 27.91
CA GLY A 573 -1.95 10.99 27.31
C GLY A 573 -2.31 12.31 28.00
N PRO A 574 -2.94 13.26 27.29
CA PRO A 574 -3.35 14.53 27.88
C PRO A 574 -4.42 14.33 28.96
N THR A 575 -4.38 15.16 30.01
CA THR A 575 -5.38 15.15 31.08
C THR A 575 -6.77 15.40 30.51
N GLY A 576 -7.72 14.49 30.79
CA GLY A 576 -9.10 14.60 30.30
C GLY A 576 -9.82 15.85 30.82
N PRO A 577 -10.83 16.35 30.09
CA PRO A 577 -11.61 17.52 30.51
C PRO A 577 -12.34 17.24 31.82
N LYS A 578 -12.47 18.28 32.64
CA LYS A 578 -13.24 18.24 33.89
C LYS A 578 -14.72 18.00 33.56
N GLY A 579 -15.30 16.92 34.07
CA GLY A 579 -16.70 16.57 33.82
C GLY A 579 -17.68 17.64 34.31
N ASP A 580 -18.76 17.83 33.57
CA ASP A 580 -19.81 18.81 33.86
C ASP A 580 -20.57 18.48 35.17
N PRO A 581 -21.15 19.49 35.85
CA PRO A 581 -21.99 19.25 37.03
C PRO A 581 -23.20 18.38 36.68
N GLY A 582 -23.41 17.31 37.46
CA GLY A 582 -24.56 16.42 37.27
C GLY A 582 -25.89 17.16 37.33
N LEU A 583 -26.80 16.83 36.40
CA LEU A 583 -28.12 17.44 36.32
C LEU A 583 -28.92 17.25 37.62
N ARG A 584 -29.60 18.31 38.05
CA ARG A 584 -30.46 18.28 39.25
C ARG A 584 -31.61 17.30 39.03
N GLY A 585 -31.71 16.29 39.90
CA GLY A 585 -32.77 15.29 39.81
C GLY A 585 -34.18 15.90 39.87
N PRO A 586 -35.18 15.26 39.24
CA PRO A 586 -36.55 15.78 39.19
C PRO A 586 -37.17 15.87 40.59
N PRO A 587 -38.15 16.78 40.81
CA PRO A 587 -38.91 16.82 42.06
C PRO A 587 -39.57 15.46 42.35
N GLY A 588 -39.54 15.03 43.60
CA GLY A 588 -40.24 13.82 44.03
C GLY A 588 -41.76 13.96 43.83
N PRO A 589 -42.47 12.84 43.55
CA PRO A 589 -43.91 12.88 43.34
C PRO A 589 -44.65 13.37 44.61
N PRO A 590 -45.81 14.04 44.45
CA PRO A 590 -46.65 14.42 45.58
C PRO A 590 -47.00 13.22 46.46
N GLY A 591 -46.96 13.40 47.78
CA GLY A 591 -47.39 12.36 48.72
C GLY A 591 -48.87 12.02 48.54
N PRO A 592 -49.28 10.76 48.80
CA PRO A 592 -50.68 10.37 48.68
C PRO A 592 -51.57 11.17 49.66
N PRO A 593 -52.83 11.45 49.31
CA PRO A 593 -53.77 12.11 50.20
C PRO A 593 -53.88 11.37 51.55
N GLY A 594 -53.92 12.13 52.65
CA GLY A 594 -54.17 11.57 53.97
C GLY A 594 -55.56 10.91 54.05
N PRO A 595 -55.73 9.84 54.85
CA PRO A 595 -57.03 9.23 55.05
C PRO A 595 -58.02 10.24 55.66
N PRO A 596 -59.33 10.16 55.34
CA PRO A 596 -60.34 11.02 55.94
C PRO A 596 -60.33 10.96 57.47
N GLY A 597 -60.51 12.11 58.11
CA GLY A 597 -60.64 12.21 59.56
C GLY A 597 -61.99 11.62 60.06
N PRO A 598 -62.06 11.22 61.34
CA PRO A 598 -63.29 10.71 61.97
C PRO A 598 -64.33 11.80 62.23
#